data_AF-A0A379FNP8-F1
#
_entry.id   AF-A0A379FNP8-F1
#
_cell.length_a   1.000
_cell.length_b   1.000
_cell.length_c   1.000
_cell.angle_alpha   90.00
_cell.angle_beta   90.00
_cell.angle_gamma   90.00
#
_symmetry.space_group_name_H-M   'P 1'
#
loop_
_entity.id
_entity.type
_entity.pdbx_description
1 polymer ?
#
loop_
_entity_poly.entity_id
_entity_poly.type
_entity_poly.pdbx_seq_one_letter_code
_entity_poly.pdbx_strand_id
1 'polypeptide(L)'
;MKKLLVPTLFAVASTMSFAVNAATTPAASQSQKAEHKLNAYEEIMVGKVWVTTEALDQDKKEVNAEDKQVANFFGVAEYYPDGTFNMTTFDGKPKMKGDWSFDENGKSRSLTAKDDDGKVLFTRVVENVTVTPEEYTYRIYPEQDSKDKYFDIVHKVKK
;
A
#
# COMPACT_ATOMS: atom_id res chain seq x y z
N MET A 1 29.18 84.18 32.99
CA MET A 1 30.59 83.71 32.99
C MET A 1 30.77 82.72 31.84
N LYS A 2 31.86 82.88 31.07
CA LYS A 2 32.66 81.86 30.36
C LYS A 2 31.98 80.77 29.48
N LYS A 3 32.08 81.00 28.16
CA LYS A 3 32.75 80.18 27.09
C LYS A 3 32.57 78.64 26.99
N LEU A 4 32.27 78.24 25.73
CA LEU A 4 32.81 77.14 24.90
C LEU A 4 32.33 75.68 25.09
N LEU A 5 31.72 75.08 24.04
CA LEU A 5 32.32 74.09 23.11
C LEU A 5 31.27 73.46 22.16
N VAL A 6 31.74 73.14 20.95
CA VAL A 6 31.15 72.42 19.79
C VAL A 6 31.97 71.10 19.65
N PRO A 7 31.67 69.99 18.91
CA PRO A 7 30.57 69.59 17.99
C PRO A 7 30.05 68.11 18.12
N THR A 8 29.11 67.76 17.22
CA THR A 8 28.84 66.45 16.55
C THR A 8 28.55 65.16 17.33
N LEU A 9 27.39 64.56 17.04
CA LEU A 9 27.28 63.11 16.86
C LEU A 9 26.17 62.77 15.84
N PHE A 10 26.49 61.87 14.90
CA PHE A 10 25.61 61.27 13.91
C PHE A 10 24.49 60.44 14.59
N ALA A 11 23.26 60.51 14.07
CA ALA A 11 22.27 59.45 14.25
C ALA A 11 21.45 59.29 12.96
N VAL A 12 21.53 58.09 12.41
CA VAL A 12 20.92 57.61 11.17
C VAL A 12 19.40 57.52 11.35
N ALA A 13 18.64 58.17 10.46
CA ALA A 13 17.19 58.01 10.38
C ALA A 13 16.84 56.68 9.71
N SER A 14 16.19 55.78 10.45
CA SER A 14 15.48 54.62 9.88
C SER A 14 14.03 55.01 9.60
N THR A 15 13.60 54.87 8.35
CA THR A 15 12.18 54.90 7.97
C THR A 15 11.83 53.58 7.29
N MET A 16 10.92 52.82 7.94
CA MET A 16 10.07 51.77 7.33
C MET A 16 9.21 52.44 6.22
N SER A 17 8.68 51.83 5.16
CA SER A 17 8.13 50.51 4.81
C SER A 17 8.18 50.43 3.25
N PHE A 18 7.96 49.36 2.50
CA PHE A 18 6.82 48.44 2.42
C PHE A 18 7.29 47.17 1.68
N ALA A 19 7.13 45.98 2.27
CA ALA A 19 7.28 44.73 1.54
C ALA A 19 5.92 44.33 0.95
N VAL A 20 5.88 44.15 -0.36
CA VAL A 20 4.74 43.60 -1.09
C VAL A 20 4.55 42.16 -0.66
N ASN A 21 3.41 41.85 -0.05
CA ASN A 21 3.04 40.49 0.33
C ASN A 21 2.65 39.73 -0.94
N ALA A 22 3.60 39.04 -1.58
CA ALA A 22 3.30 38.07 -2.61
C ALA A 22 2.52 36.94 -1.96
N ALA A 23 1.21 36.86 -2.26
CA ALA A 23 0.39 35.72 -1.86
C ALA A 23 0.94 34.47 -2.55
N THR A 24 1.70 33.67 -1.81
CA THR A 24 2.05 32.31 -2.19
C THR A 24 0.79 31.46 -2.11
N THR A 25 0.10 31.31 -3.25
CA THR A 25 -0.80 30.18 -3.49
C THR A 25 -0.01 28.90 -3.20
N PRO A 26 -0.47 28.00 -2.30
CA PRO A 26 0.11 26.67 -2.23
C PRO A 26 -0.22 25.97 -3.55
N ALA A 27 0.80 25.75 -4.39
CA ALA A 27 0.69 24.79 -5.46
C ALA A 27 0.32 23.46 -4.83
N ALA A 28 -0.87 22.95 -5.16
CA ALA A 28 -1.26 21.60 -4.81
C ALA A 28 -0.17 20.66 -5.35
N SER A 29 0.56 19.99 -4.45
CA SER A 29 1.40 18.86 -4.81
C SER A 29 0.47 17.77 -5.34
N GLN A 30 0.25 17.79 -6.65
CA GLN A 30 -0.18 16.60 -7.35
C GLN A 30 0.95 15.61 -7.22
N SER A 31 0.79 14.66 -6.30
CA SER A 31 1.66 13.50 -6.20
C SER A 31 1.53 12.74 -7.51
N GLN A 32 2.46 12.98 -8.44
CA GLN A 32 2.65 12.12 -9.59
C GLN A 32 3.00 10.73 -9.03
N LYS A 33 2.03 9.80 -9.07
CA LYS A 33 2.27 8.39 -8.77
C LYS A 33 3.38 7.96 -9.72
N ALA A 34 4.55 7.59 -9.19
CA ALA A 34 5.62 7.03 -10.01
C ALA A 34 5.03 5.84 -10.80
N GLU A 35 5.37 5.75 -12.08
CA GLU A 35 4.89 4.66 -12.94
C GLU A 35 5.31 3.33 -12.31
N HIS A 36 4.32 2.51 -11.93
CA HIS A 36 4.57 1.21 -11.29
C HIS A 36 5.10 0.26 -12.35
N LYS A 37 6.43 0.14 -12.44
CA LYS A 37 7.05 -0.85 -13.32
C LYS A 37 6.90 -2.23 -12.69
N LEU A 38 6.11 -3.08 -13.33
CA LEU A 38 5.92 -4.46 -12.88
C LEU A 38 7.25 -5.24 -12.90
N ASN A 39 7.45 -6.08 -11.89
CA ASN A 39 8.48 -7.13 -11.93
C ASN A 39 7.93 -8.42 -12.57
N ALA A 40 8.81 -9.38 -12.86
CA ALA A 40 8.44 -10.63 -13.54
C ALA A 40 7.35 -11.45 -12.82
N TYR A 41 7.26 -11.35 -11.49
CA TYR A 41 6.23 -12.04 -10.72
C TYR A 41 4.91 -11.27 -10.71
N GLU A 42 4.96 -9.94 -10.71
CA GLU A 42 3.76 -9.10 -10.83
C GLU A 42 3.12 -9.24 -12.22
N GLU A 43 3.93 -9.37 -13.27
CA GLU A 43 3.47 -9.66 -14.63
C GLU A 43 2.65 -10.97 -14.70
N ILE A 44 2.97 -11.97 -13.87
CA ILE A 44 2.19 -13.22 -13.79
C ILE A 44 0.78 -12.96 -13.25
N MET A 45 0.62 -12.00 -12.34
CA MET A 45 -0.63 -11.77 -11.62
C MET A 45 -1.64 -10.94 -12.41
N VAL A 46 -1.14 -9.97 -13.19
CA VAL A 46 -1.95 -8.95 -13.85
C VAL A 46 -2.77 -9.51 -15.01
N GLY A 47 -3.97 -8.96 -15.22
CA GLY A 47 -4.84 -9.33 -16.33
C GLY A 47 -5.57 -10.66 -16.14
N LYS A 48 -5.56 -11.20 -14.92
CA LYS A 48 -6.21 -12.46 -14.54
C LYS A 48 -7.18 -12.25 -13.39
N VAL A 49 -8.19 -13.10 -13.35
CA VAL A 49 -9.11 -13.21 -12.22
C VAL A 49 -8.67 -14.40 -11.37
N TRP A 50 -8.20 -14.13 -10.17
CA TRP A 50 -7.71 -15.13 -9.22
C TRP A 50 -8.82 -15.50 -8.24
N VAL A 51 -9.13 -16.79 -8.13
CA VAL A 51 -10.19 -17.30 -7.25
C VAL A 51 -9.54 -18.14 -6.18
N THR A 52 -9.80 -17.84 -4.91
CA THR A 52 -9.39 -18.72 -3.81
C THR A 52 -10.14 -20.04 -3.93
N THR A 53 -9.41 -21.15 -4.09
CA THR A 53 -10.02 -22.46 -4.23
C THR A 53 -9.93 -23.29 -2.96
N GLU A 54 -8.84 -23.16 -2.23
CA GLU A 54 -8.51 -24.05 -1.11
C GLU A 54 -7.73 -23.28 -0.04
N ALA A 55 -7.82 -23.75 1.21
CA ALA A 55 -6.90 -23.41 2.29
C ALA A 55 -6.31 -24.71 2.84
N LEU A 56 -4.99 -24.77 2.98
CA LEU A 56 -4.28 -25.97 3.45
C LEU A 56 -3.56 -25.66 4.76
N ASP A 57 -3.65 -26.54 5.75
CA ASP A 57 -2.87 -26.42 6.98
C ASP A 57 -1.39 -26.79 6.77
N GLN A 58 -0.58 -26.72 7.84
CA GLN A 58 0.84 -27.05 7.79
C GLN A 58 1.15 -28.49 7.37
N ASP A 59 0.17 -29.40 7.50
CA ASP A 59 0.26 -30.80 7.11
C ASP A 59 -0.32 -31.06 5.72
N LYS A 60 -0.61 -29.99 4.96
CA LYS A 60 -1.24 -30.01 3.62
C LYS A 60 -2.65 -30.61 3.60
N LYS A 61 -3.35 -30.58 4.73
CA LYS A 61 -4.76 -30.99 4.80
C LYS A 61 -5.66 -29.81 4.52
N GLU A 62 -6.74 -30.06 3.80
CA GLU A 62 -7.74 -29.05 3.51
C GLU A 62 -8.45 -28.57 4.78
N VAL A 63 -8.60 -27.25 4.88
CA VAL A 63 -9.32 -26.57 5.94
C VAL A 63 -10.65 -26.07 5.37
N ASN A 64 -11.72 -26.29 6.13
CA ASN A 64 -13.06 -25.85 5.73
C ASN A 64 -13.08 -24.34 5.44
N ALA A 65 -13.65 -23.93 4.30
CA ALA A 65 -13.72 -22.52 3.89
C ALA A 65 -14.52 -21.62 4.86
N GLU A 66 -15.38 -22.18 5.70
CA GLU A 66 -16.14 -21.48 6.73
C GLU A 66 -15.39 -21.39 8.08
N ASP A 67 -14.22 -22.03 8.20
CA ASP A 67 -13.40 -21.91 9.39
C ASP A 67 -12.98 -20.45 9.59
N LYS A 68 -13.23 -19.91 10.80
CA LYS A 68 -12.98 -18.51 11.14
C LYS A 68 -11.53 -18.08 10.94
N GLN A 69 -10.58 -19.01 10.94
CA GLN A 69 -9.16 -18.72 10.71
C GLN A 69 -8.86 -18.40 9.23
N VAL A 70 -9.63 -18.95 8.28
CA VAL A 70 -9.36 -18.83 6.83
C VAL A 70 -10.50 -18.19 6.02
N ALA A 71 -11.73 -18.14 6.55
CA ALA A 71 -12.92 -17.73 5.81
C ALA A 71 -12.79 -16.33 5.17
N ASN A 72 -12.15 -15.39 5.87
CA ASN A 72 -11.97 -14.04 5.35
C ASN A 72 -11.03 -13.95 4.14
N PHE A 73 -10.29 -15.01 3.83
CA PHE A 73 -9.37 -15.06 2.69
C PHE A 73 -10.03 -15.61 1.42
N PHE A 74 -11.20 -16.25 1.52
CA PHE A 74 -11.91 -16.77 0.36
C PHE A 74 -12.60 -15.64 -0.42
N GLY A 75 -12.35 -15.59 -1.73
CA GLY A 75 -12.98 -14.65 -2.63
C GLY A 75 -12.32 -14.62 -4.00
N VAL A 76 -12.49 -13.49 -4.68
CA VAL A 76 -11.94 -13.21 -6.00
C VAL A 76 -11.00 -12.01 -5.89
N ALA A 77 -9.84 -12.08 -6.53
CA ALA A 77 -8.86 -11.01 -6.56
C ALA A 77 -8.45 -10.69 -8.01
N GLU A 78 -8.31 -9.40 -8.29
CA GLU A 78 -7.81 -8.87 -9.55
C GLU A 78 -6.67 -7.90 -9.24
N TYR A 79 -5.61 -7.98 -10.04
CA TYR A 79 -4.39 -7.19 -9.90
C TYR A 79 -4.16 -6.41 -11.19
N TYR A 80 -3.86 -5.12 -11.07
CA TYR A 80 -3.75 -4.20 -12.21
C TYR A 80 -2.32 -3.69 -12.41
N PRO A 81 -1.94 -3.33 -13.66
CA PRO A 81 -0.58 -2.90 -13.98
C PRO A 81 -0.13 -1.63 -13.25
N ASP A 82 -1.08 -0.80 -12.80
CA ASP A 82 -0.81 0.46 -12.10
C ASP A 82 -0.49 0.26 -10.60
N GLY A 83 -0.29 -0.99 -10.17
CA GLY A 83 -0.03 -1.36 -8.79
C GLY A 83 -1.27 -1.34 -7.90
N THR A 84 -2.48 -1.30 -8.46
CA THR A 84 -3.73 -1.41 -7.68
C THR A 84 -4.34 -2.80 -7.74
N PHE A 85 -5.12 -3.15 -6.72
CA PHE A 85 -5.85 -4.42 -6.66
C PHE A 85 -7.29 -4.20 -6.22
N ASN A 86 -8.15 -5.14 -6.60
CA ASN A 86 -9.53 -5.20 -6.14
C ASN A 86 -9.87 -6.63 -5.70
N MET A 87 -10.62 -6.77 -4.61
CA MET A 87 -11.09 -8.05 -4.10
C MET A 87 -12.59 -8.02 -3.83
N THR A 88 -13.25 -9.11 -4.20
CA THR A 88 -14.68 -9.33 -3.97
C THR A 88 -14.93 -10.68 -3.31
N THR A 89 -16.11 -10.84 -2.74
CA THR A 89 -16.67 -12.16 -2.39
C THR A 89 -17.02 -12.93 -3.67
N PHE A 90 -17.31 -14.23 -3.56
CA PHE A 90 -17.73 -15.02 -4.73
C PHE A 90 -19.03 -14.54 -5.37
N ASP A 91 -19.93 -13.90 -4.61
CA ASP A 91 -21.15 -13.26 -5.11
C ASP A 91 -20.92 -11.81 -5.61
N GLY A 92 -19.66 -11.36 -5.71
CA GLY A 92 -19.29 -10.09 -6.31
C GLY A 92 -19.41 -8.87 -5.40
N LYS A 93 -19.66 -9.04 -4.10
CA LYS A 93 -19.69 -7.92 -3.15
C LYS A 93 -18.27 -7.41 -2.91
N PRO A 94 -18.04 -6.08 -2.84
CA PRO A 94 -16.74 -5.52 -2.51
C PRO A 94 -16.22 -6.04 -1.16
N LYS A 95 -14.94 -6.46 -1.12
CA LYS A 95 -14.24 -6.82 0.12
C LYS A 95 -13.19 -5.78 0.49
N MET A 96 -12.28 -5.49 -0.44
CA MET A 96 -11.21 -4.52 -0.23
C MET A 96 -10.57 -4.13 -1.56
N LYS A 97 -9.94 -2.97 -1.59
CA LYS A 97 -9.15 -2.46 -2.71
C LYS A 97 -7.94 -1.69 -2.17
N GLY A 98 -6.96 -1.42 -3.01
CA GLY A 98 -5.83 -0.59 -2.63
C GLY A 98 -4.62 -0.83 -3.52
N ASP A 99 -3.43 -0.69 -2.95
CA ASP A 99 -2.18 -0.93 -3.66
C ASP A 99 -1.61 -2.31 -3.32
N TRP A 100 -0.90 -2.90 -4.28
CA TRP A 100 -0.20 -4.15 -4.10
C TRP A 100 1.19 -4.09 -4.74
N SER A 101 2.08 -4.95 -4.26
CA SER A 101 3.35 -5.23 -4.91
C SER A 101 3.89 -6.58 -4.50
N PHE A 102 4.78 -7.15 -5.31
CA PHE A 102 5.67 -8.23 -4.89
C PHE A 102 7.08 -7.67 -4.66
N ASP A 103 7.85 -8.28 -3.76
CA ASP A 103 9.28 -7.99 -3.72
C ASP A 103 9.99 -8.45 -5.01
N GLU A 104 11.19 -7.94 -5.26
CA GLU A 104 11.95 -8.23 -6.48
C GLU A 104 12.26 -9.73 -6.66
N ASN A 105 12.26 -10.48 -5.56
CA ASN A 105 12.56 -11.91 -5.54
C ASN A 105 11.29 -12.78 -5.61
N GLY A 106 10.09 -12.18 -5.66
CA GLY A 106 8.80 -12.87 -5.65
C GLY A 106 8.44 -13.57 -4.33
N LYS A 107 9.23 -13.41 -3.27
CA LYS A 107 9.09 -14.14 -2.00
C LYS A 107 8.01 -13.56 -1.09
N SER A 108 7.65 -12.30 -1.27
CA SER A 108 6.62 -11.66 -0.48
C SER A 108 5.68 -10.81 -1.34
N ARG A 109 4.43 -10.73 -0.89
CA ARG A 109 3.43 -9.80 -1.41
C ARG A 109 3.06 -8.80 -0.32
N SER A 110 3.03 -7.52 -0.66
CA SER A 110 2.41 -6.46 0.12
C SER A 110 1.04 -6.11 -0.43
N LEU A 111 0.05 -5.96 0.45
CA LEU A 111 -1.25 -5.34 0.16
C LEU A 111 -1.47 -4.19 1.13
N THR A 112 -1.69 -2.99 0.61
CA THR A 112 -2.11 -1.83 1.39
C THR A 112 -3.55 -1.50 1.03
N ALA A 113 -4.47 -1.93 1.89
CA ALA A 113 -5.90 -1.70 1.71
C ALA A 113 -6.25 -0.25 2.01
N LYS A 114 -7.14 0.32 1.20
CA LYS A 114 -7.58 1.71 1.28
C LYS A 114 -9.10 1.82 1.22
N ASP A 115 -9.65 2.87 1.82
CA ASP A 115 -11.05 3.25 1.65
C ASP A 115 -11.27 3.99 0.31
N ASP A 116 -12.49 4.48 0.10
CA ASP A 116 -12.87 5.20 -1.12
C ASP A 116 -12.17 6.55 -1.28
N ASP A 117 -11.75 7.16 -0.17
CA ASP A 117 -10.99 8.42 -0.15
C ASP A 117 -9.48 8.18 -0.32
N GLY A 118 -9.05 6.92 -0.44
CA GLY A 118 -7.66 6.52 -0.60
C GLY A 118 -6.87 6.48 0.71
N LYS A 119 -7.52 6.62 1.87
CA LYS A 119 -6.87 6.53 3.18
C LYS A 119 -6.55 5.06 3.47
N VAL A 120 -5.33 4.83 3.98
CA VAL A 120 -4.88 3.49 4.36
C VAL A 120 -5.70 2.97 5.55
N LEU A 121 -6.26 1.77 5.37
CA LEU A 121 -6.97 1.02 6.40
C LEU A 121 -6.02 0.08 7.12
N PHE A 122 -5.21 -0.67 6.36
CA PHE A 122 -4.15 -1.54 6.87
C PHE A 122 -3.16 -1.92 5.78
N THR A 123 -1.99 -2.41 6.18
CA THR A 123 -1.03 -3.08 5.29
C THR A 123 -0.80 -4.50 5.77
N ARG A 124 -0.74 -5.45 4.83
CA ARG A 124 -0.43 -6.85 5.09
C ARG A 124 0.68 -7.31 4.15
N VAL A 125 1.74 -7.83 4.73
CA VAL A 125 2.82 -8.51 4.00
C VAL A 125 2.68 -10.01 4.27
N VAL A 126 2.69 -10.81 3.20
CA VAL A 126 2.61 -12.28 3.28
C VAL A 126 3.79 -12.91 2.56
N GLU A 127 4.12 -14.13 2.98
CA GLU A 127 5.08 -14.99 2.30
C GLU A 127 4.40 -15.68 1.11
N ASN A 128 4.99 -15.59 -0.08
CA ASN A 128 4.54 -16.32 -1.25
C ASN A 128 5.14 -17.73 -1.25
N VAL A 129 4.29 -18.73 -1.43
CA VAL A 129 4.66 -20.15 -1.51
C VAL A 129 4.78 -20.59 -2.96
N THR A 130 3.89 -20.10 -3.83
CA THR A 130 3.88 -20.43 -5.26
C THR A 130 3.38 -19.24 -6.06
N VAL A 131 4.07 -18.93 -7.16
CA VAL A 131 3.69 -17.89 -8.13
C VAL A 131 3.93 -18.45 -9.53
N THR A 132 2.88 -18.94 -10.17
CA THR A 132 2.91 -19.47 -11.53
C THR A 132 1.76 -18.90 -12.35
N PRO A 133 1.72 -19.10 -13.68
CA PRO A 133 0.63 -18.57 -14.49
C PRO A 133 -0.76 -19.09 -14.10
N GLU A 134 -0.86 -20.26 -13.48
CA GLU A 134 -2.12 -20.94 -13.12
C GLU A 134 -2.42 -20.93 -11.63
N GLU A 135 -1.40 -20.83 -10.76
CA GLU A 135 -1.55 -20.93 -9.31
C GLU A 135 -0.78 -19.83 -8.58
N TYR A 136 -1.47 -19.22 -7.60
CA TYR A 136 -0.87 -18.31 -6.64
C TYR A 136 -1.22 -18.74 -5.21
N THR A 137 -0.19 -19.08 -4.44
CA THR A 137 -0.33 -19.55 -3.06
C THR A 137 0.50 -18.68 -2.14
N TYR A 138 -0.11 -18.19 -1.06
CA TYR A 138 0.58 -17.45 0.00
C TYR A 138 0.26 -18.01 1.37
N ARG A 139 1.15 -17.73 2.33
CA ARG A 139 1.06 -18.23 3.69
C ARG A 139 0.55 -17.17 4.66
N ILE A 140 -0.34 -17.58 5.54
CA ILE A 140 -0.77 -16.80 6.70
C ILE A 140 -0.44 -17.53 7.99
N TYR A 141 -0.19 -16.74 9.03
CA TYR A 141 0.11 -17.24 10.37
C TYR A 141 -1.03 -16.78 11.31
N PRO A 142 -1.70 -17.71 12.00
CA PRO A 142 -2.77 -17.37 12.94
C PRO A 142 -2.25 -16.70 14.21
N GLU A 143 -0.97 -16.91 14.53
CA GLU A 143 -0.28 -16.37 15.69
C GLU A 143 0.84 -15.43 15.21
N GLN A 144 0.91 -14.21 15.75
CA GLN A 144 1.80 -13.16 15.24
C GLN A 144 3.30 -13.52 15.35
N ASP A 145 3.67 -14.21 16.42
CA ASP A 145 5.08 -14.49 16.77
C ASP A 145 5.46 -15.97 16.58
N SER A 146 4.59 -16.78 15.96
CA SER A 146 4.83 -18.20 15.72
C SER A 146 4.63 -18.57 14.25
N LYS A 147 5.58 -19.33 13.71
CA LYS A 147 5.51 -19.90 12.36
C LYS A 147 5.22 -21.39 12.35
N ASP A 148 5.00 -22.00 13.51
CA ASP A 148 4.81 -23.45 13.65
C ASP A 148 3.48 -23.91 13.06
N LYS A 149 2.45 -23.05 13.13
CA LYS A 149 1.16 -23.26 12.49
C LYS A 149 0.97 -22.22 11.40
N TYR A 150 0.48 -22.65 10.27
CA TYR A 150 0.18 -21.76 9.16
C TYR A 150 -0.92 -22.32 8.28
N PHE A 151 -1.50 -21.45 7.47
CA PHE A 151 -2.37 -21.85 6.39
C PHE A 151 -1.83 -21.31 5.06
N ASP A 152 -1.77 -22.18 4.06
CA ASP A 152 -1.48 -21.81 2.68
C ASP A 152 -2.82 -21.55 1.98
N ILE A 153 -3.01 -20.33 1.48
CA ILE A 153 -4.22 -19.90 0.78
C ILE A 153 -3.98 -19.99 -0.73
N VAL A 154 -4.67 -20.92 -1.38
CA VAL A 154 -4.43 -21.29 -2.78
C VAL A 154 -5.40 -20.56 -3.69
N HIS A 155 -4.88 -19.89 -4.71
CA HIS A 155 -5.66 -19.23 -5.75
C HIS A 155 -5.38 -19.89 -7.10
N LYS A 156 -6.43 -20.08 -7.89
CA LYS A 156 -6.33 -20.53 -9.28
C LYS A 156 -6.96 -19.49 -10.19
N VAL A 157 -6.46 -19.40 -11.42
CA VAL A 157 -7.05 -18.53 -12.44
C VAL A 157 -8.45 -19.02 -12.79
N LYS A 158 -9.43 -18.12 -12.81
CA LYS A 158 -10.78 -18.41 -13.28
C LYS A 158 -10.72 -18.80 -14.76
N LYS A 159 -11.19 -20.01 -15.07
CA LYS A 159 -11.30 -20.52 -16.45
C LYS A 159 -12.53 -19.96 -17.15
#